data_AF-A0A939FI08-F1
#
_entry.id   AF-A0A939FI08-F1
#
_cell.length_a   1.000
_cell.length_b   1.000
_cell.length_c   1.000
_cell.angle_alpha   90.00
_cell.angle_beta   90.00
_cell.angle_gamma   90.00
#
_symmetry.space_group_name_H-M   'P 1'
#
loop_
_entity.id
_entity.type
_entity.pdbx_description
1 polymer ?
#
loop_
_entity_poly.entity_id
_entity_poly.type
_entity_poly.pdbx_seq_one_letter_code
_entity_poly.pdbx_strand_id
1 'polypeptide(L)'
;ELSFTAPDGTGHTLQVSRVEGGALWAVLADATSGRTPDGPSDATGRPSSYRFRFLRTEAPGADGSVRVDLNRITLPPCAFNDNFLCPFPPPGNTLPFDLTAGERRLSGS
;
A
#
# COMPACT_ATOMS: atom_id res chain seq x y z
N GLU A 1 7.96 11.22 -6.67
CA GLU A 1 6.51 10.94 -6.66
C GLU A 1 6.17 9.98 -7.80
N LEU A 2 5.08 9.23 -7.64
CA LEU A 2 4.48 8.37 -8.66
C LEU A 2 3.03 8.80 -8.84
N SER A 3 2.65 9.19 -10.04
CA SER A 3 1.28 9.62 -10.35
C SER A 3 0.58 8.59 -11.22
N PHE A 4 -0.70 8.36 -10.95
CA PHE A 4 -1.55 7.44 -11.71
C PHE A 4 -3.00 7.88 -11.68
N THR A 5 -3.80 7.33 -12.60
CA THR A 5 -5.25 7.56 -12.64
C THR A 5 -5.95 6.28 -12.19
N ALA A 6 -6.84 6.38 -11.21
CA ALA A 6 -7.68 5.27 -10.77
C ALA A 6 -8.76 4.94 -11.83
N PRO A 7 -9.41 3.77 -11.77
CA PRO A 7 -10.43 3.37 -12.75
C PRO A 7 -11.63 4.33 -12.86
N ASP A 8 -11.90 5.11 -11.81
CA ASP A 8 -12.93 6.16 -11.78
C ASP A 8 -12.52 7.47 -12.48
N GLY A 9 -11.29 7.55 -12.99
CA GLY A 9 -10.74 8.72 -13.65
C GLY A 9 -10.06 9.72 -12.71
N THR A 10 -10.05 9.48 -11.39
CA THR A 10 -9.40 10.36 -10.43
C THR A 10 -7.88 10.20 -10.45
N GLY A 11 -7.17 11.33 -10.50
CA GLY A 11 -5.71 11.37 -10.41
C GLY A 11 -5.23 11.24 -8.97
N HIS A 12 -4.20 10.42 -8.75
CA HIS A 12 -3.58 10.19 -7.46
C HIS A 12 -2.05 10.29 -7.59
N THR A 13 -1.41 10.67 -6.48
CA THR A 13 0.06 10.73 -6.39
C THR A 13 0.52 10.05 -5.11
N LEU A 14 1.51 9.18 -5.22
CA LEU A 14 2.21 8.56 -4.11
C LEU A 14 3.62 9.15 -3.98
N GLN A 15 4.00 9.47 -2.75
CA GLN A 15 5.38 9.69 -2.36
C GLN A 15 6.13 8.36 -2.43
N VAL A 16 7.27 8.36 -3.14
CA VAL A 16 8.09 7.16 -3.39
C VAL A 16 9.56 7.49 -3.19
N SER A 17 10.32 6.50 -2.73
CA SER A 17 11.78 6.52 -2.70
C SER A 17 12.33 5.71 -3.86
N ARG A 18 13.44 6.15 -4.48
CA ARG A 18 14.24 5.27 -5.33
C ARG A 18 15.10 4.38 -4.46
N VAL A 19 15.12 3.09 -4.76
CA VAL A 19 15.99 2.10 -4.13
C VAL A 19 17.00 1.57 -5.15
N GLU A 20 17.87 0.66 -4.71
CA GLU A 20 18.87 0.02 -5.56
C GLU A 20 18.25 -0.55 -6.85
N GLY A 21 18.98 -0.42 -7.95
CA GLY A 21 18.48 -0.80 -9.28
C GLY A 21 17.48 0.19 -9.88
N GLY A 22 17.20 1.32 -9.22
CA GLY A 22 16.32 2.37 -9.74
C GLY A 22 14.83 2.12 -9.54
N ALA A 23 14.47 0.98 -8.92
CA ALA A 23 13.12 0.63 -8.51
C ALA A 23 12.53 1.69 -7.58
N LEU A 24 11.20 1.84 -7.63
CA LEU A 24 10.48 2.71 -6.71
C LEU A 24 9.90 1.89 -5.57
N TRP A 25 9.95 2.46 -4.37
CA TRP A 25 9.37 1.89 -3.17
C TRP A 25 8.48 2.91 -2.46
N ALA A 26 7.32 2.46 -1.99
CA ALA A 26 6.37 3.28 -1.26
C ALA A 26 5.78 2.50 -0.09
N VAL A 27 5.53 3.20 1.01
CA VAL A 27 4.58 2.75 2.02
C VAL A 27 3.24 3.40 1.71
N LEU A 28 2.19 2.60 1.57
CA LEU A 28 0.83 3.10 1.34
C LEU A 28 -0.18 2.47 2.29
N ALA A 29 -1.23 3.24 2.56
CA ALA A 29 -2.46 2.76 3.15
C ALA A 29 -3.61 2.96 2.15
N ASP A 30 -4.75 2.38 2.46
CA ASP A 30 -5.97 2.46 1.65
C ASP A 30 -7.20 2.42 2.57
N ALA A 31 -8.41 2.46 1.99
CA ALA A 31 -9.63 2.49 2.79
C ALA A 31 -9.83 1.22 3.65
N THR A 32 -9.19 0.09 3.31
CA THR A 32 -9.20 -1.14 4.11
C THR A 32 -8.18 -1.18 5.26
N SER A 33 -7.22 -0.27 5.27
CA SER A 33 -6.10 -0.28 6.22
C SER A 33 -6.57 0.13 7.62
N GLY A 34 -6.39 -0.76 8.61
CA GLY A 34 -6.41 -0.40 10.04
C GLY A 34 -7.70 0.18 10.64
N ARG A 35 -8.90 -0.03 10.06
CA ARG A 35 -10.16 0.52 10.61
C ARG A 35 -10.95 -0.47 11.49
N THR A 36 -11.35 -0.03 12.71
CA THR A 36 -12.69 -0.12 13.37
C THR A 36 -12.69 0.80 14.62
N PRO A 37 -13.82 1.43 15.08
CA PRO A 37 -15.20 0.90 15.17
C PRO A 37 -16.22 1.28 14.07
N ASP A 38 -16.06 2.38 13.33
CA ASP A 38 -17.13 2.88 12.43
C ASP A 38 -16.79 2.74 10.92
N GLY A 39 -15.75 2.00 10.57
CA GLY A 39 -15.25 1.83 9.18
C GLY A 39 -15.42 0.40 8.64
N PRO A 40 -15.27 0.20 7.31
CA PRO A 40 -15.47 -1.11 6.68
C PRO A 40 -14.57 -2.17 7.32
N SER A 41 -15.23 -3.09 8.01
CA SER A 41 -14.67 -4.30 8.56
C SER A 41 -15.01 -5.46 7.65
N ASP A 42 -14.24 -6.55 7.72
CA ASP A 42 -14.79 -7.81 7.22
C ASP A 42 -16.04 -8.20 8.03
N ALA A 43 -16.73 -9.29 7.64
CA ALA A 43 -17.95 -9.74 8.32
C ALA A 43 -17.79 -10.00 9.83
N THR A 44 -16.57 -9.92 10.38
CA THR A 44 -16.24 -10.13 11.80
C THR A 44 -15.89 -8.86 12.57
N GLY A 45 -16.00 -7.67 11.96
CA GLY A 45 -15.71 -6.42 12.68
C GLY A 45 -14.22 -6.08 12.76
N ARG A 46 -13.37 -6.73 11.95
CA ARG A 46 -11.92 -6.53 11.96
C ARG A 46 -11.45 -5.68 10.76
N PRO A 47 -10.36 -4.88 10.89
CA PRO A 47 -9.67 -4.34 9.73
C PRO A 47 -9.46 -5.41 8.67
N SER A 48 -9.88 -5.14 7.43
CA SER A 48 -9.80 -6.13 6.35
C SER A 48 -8.42 -6.20 5.70
N SER A 49 -7.49 -5.32 6.10
CA SER A 49 -6.05 -5.44 5.87
C SER A 49 -5.23 -4.84 7.03
N TYR A 50 -3.94 -5.17 7.09
CA TYR A 50 -2.98 -4.53 8.00
C TYR A 50 -2.90 -3.01 7.77
N ARG A 51 -2.34 -2.27 8.73
CA ARG A 51 -2.37 -0.79 8.76
C ARG A 51 -1.76 -0.09 7.52
N PHE A 52 -0.88 -0.76 6.79
CA PHE A 52 -0.25 -0.27 5.57
C PHE A 52 0.50 -1.41 4.86
N ARG A 53 0.86 -1.20 3.59
CA ARG A 53 1.56 -2.18 2.75
C ARG A 53 2.69 -1.51 1.97
N PHE A 54 3.62 -2.32 1.49
CA PHE A 54 4.71 -1.87 0.64
C PHE A 54 4.39 -2.08 -0.83
N LEU A 55 4.50 -1.01 -1.60
CA LEU A 55 4.59 -1.07 -3.06
C LEU A 55 6.06 -1.11 -3.45
N ARG A 56 6.39 -2.01 -4.39
CA ARG A 56 7.67 -2.02 -5.08
C ARG A 56 7.43 -2.17 -6.57
N THR A 57 8.11 -1.36 -7.37
CA THR A 57 8.04 -1.41 -8.83
C THR A 57 9.39 -1.80 -9.40
N GLU A 58 9.44 -1.98 -10.72
CA GLU A 58 10.70 -1.91 -11.46
C GLU A 58 11.20 -0.47 -11.58
N ALA A 59 12.39 -0.28 -12.17
CA ALA A 59 12.85 1.05 -12.52
C ALA A 59 11.94 1.66 -13.60
N PRO A 60 11.63 2.97 -13.53
CA PRO A 60 10.93 3.63 -14.61
C PRO A 60 11.69 3.51 -15.94
N GLY A 61 10.93 3.40 -17.02
CA GLY A 61 11.46 3.42 -18.38
C GLY A 61 12.08 4.78 -18.74
N ALA A 62 12.67 4.86 -19.94
CA ALA A 62 13.29 6.08 -20.44
C ALA A 62 12.30 7.24 -20.58
N ASP A 63 11.01 6.94 -20.76
CA ASP A 63 9.90 7.90 -20.80
C ASP A 63 9.38 8.31 -19.41
N GLY A 64 9.96 7.75 -18.34
CA GLY A 64 9.56 8.00 -16.96
C GLY A 64 8.34 7.18 -16.50
N SER A 65 7.75 6.34 -17.36
CA SER A 65 6.62 5.49 -16.99
C SER A 65 7.08 4.24 -16.26
N VAL A 66 6.21 3.69 -15.40
CA VAL A 66 6.47 2.42 -14.72
C VAL A 66 5.14 1.67 -14.53
N ARG A 67 5.19 0.34 -14.63
CA ARG A 67 4.05 -0.49 -14.28
C ARG A 67 3.90 -0.56 -12.77
N VAL A 68 2.72 -0.17 -12.28
CA VAL A 68 2.31 -0.35 -10.89
C VAL A 68 1.36 -1.53 -10.82
N ASP A 69 1.74 -2.56 -10.05
CA ASP A 69 0.88 -3.72 -9.80
C ASP A 69 0.46 -3.77 -8.33
N LEU A 70 -0.74 -3.24 -8.05
CA LEU A 70 -1.31 -3.23 -6.71
C LEU A 70 -1.74 -4.62 -6.23
N ASN A 71 -1.71 -5.66 -7.08
CA ASN A 71 -1.91 -7.05 -6.66
C ASN A 71 -0.67 -7.65 -5.98
N ARG A 72 0.48 -6.96 -6.05
CA ARG A 72 1.78 -7.45 -5.57
C ARG A 72 2.32 -6.65 -4.39
N ILE A 73 1.49 -5.82 -3.77
CA ILE A 73 1.85 -5.14 -2.52
C ILE A 73 1.94 -6.13 -1.36
N THR A 74 2.94 -5.95 -0.51
CA THR A 74 3.27 -6.90 0.56
C THR A 74 3.13 -6.27 1.94
N LEU A 75 2.98 -7.12 2.96
CA LEU A 75 3.01 -6.68 4.34
C LEU A 75 4.43 -6.25 4.75
N PRO A 76 4.55 -5.24 5.62
CA PRO A 76 5.83 -4.86 6.20
C PRO A 76 6.31 -5.93 7.20
N PRO A 77 7.63 -6.03 7.48
CA PRO A 77 8.15 -6.93 8.52
C PRO A 77 7.50 -6.72 9.90
N CYS A 78 7.15 -5.49 10.25
CA CYS A 78 6.46 -5.19 11.50
C CYS A 78 5.03 -5.75 11.59
N ALA A 79 4.46 -6.25 10.48
CA ALA A 79 3.21 -7.02 10.54
C ALA A 79 3.40 -8.42 11.14
N PHE A 80 4.62 -8.97 11.09
CA PHE A 80 4.95 -10.33 11.53
C PHE A 80 5.59 -10.38 12.92
N ASN A 81 6.24 -9.29 13.35
CA ASN A 81 6.95 -9.23 14.62
C ASN A 81 7.07 -7.76 15.10
N ASP A 82 6.58 -7.50 16.32
CA ASP A 82 6.55 -6.17 16.93
C ASP A 82 7.94 -5.60 17.27
N ASN A 83 9.00 -6.40 17.19
CA ASN A 83 10.38 -5.92 17.36
C ASN A 83 10.90 -5.15 16.13
N PHE A 84 10.20 -5.16 14.99
CA PHE A 84 10.55 -4.35 13.83
C PHE A 84 9.87 -2.98 13.87
N LEU A 85 10.64 -1.93 13.59
CA LEU A 85 10.11 -0.58 13.47
C LEU A 85 9.17 -0.47 12.25
N CYS A 86 8.00 0.10 12.48
CA CYS A 86 7.02 0.36 11.42
C CYS A 86 7.30 1.69 10.72
N PRO A 87 7.55 1.70 9.39
CA PRO A 87 7.65 2.93 8.62
C PRO A 87 6.23 3.34 8.18
N PHE A 88 5.54 4.15 8.98
CA PHE A 88 4.17 4.57 8.63
C PHE A 88 4.13 5.32 7.27
N PRO A 89 3.01 5.22 6.52
CA PRO A 89 2.84 5.97 5.28
C PRO A 89 3.03 7.47 5.53
N PRO A 90 3.76 8.19 4.65
CA PRO A 90 3.83 9.64 4.72
C PRO A 90 2.45 10.26 4.40
N PRO A 91 2.22 11.53 4.79
CA PRO A 91 1.01 12.25 4.37
C PRO A 91 0.81 12.19 2.86
N GLY A 92 -0.42 11.88 2.43
CA GLY A 92 -0.77 11.72 1.01
C GLY A 92 -0.70 10.29 0.47
N ASN A 93 -0.06 9.35 1.17
CA ASN A 93 0.02 7.94 0.74
C ASN A 93 -1.15 7.06 1.23
N THR A 94 -2.28 7.66 1.56
CA THR A 94 -3.52 6.94 1.88
C THR A 94 -4.48 7.07 0.73
N LEU A 95 -4.75 5.97 0.03
CA LEU A 95 -5.71 5.92 -1.07
C LEU A 95 -7.15 5.90 -0.51
N PRO A 96 -8.10 6.63 -1.12
CA PRO A 96 -9.45 6.74 -0.60
C PRO A 96 -10.37 5.55 -0.96
N PHE A 97 -9.84 4.54 -1.63
CA PHE A 97 -10.57 3.37 -2.12
C PHE A 97 -9.95 2.06 -1.61
N ASP A 98 -10.67 0.96 -1.77
CA ASP A 98 -10.26 -0.35 -1.28
C ASP A 98 -9.23 -1.01 -2.19
N LEU A 99 -8.13 -1.46 -1.60
CA LEU A 99 -7.19 -2.37 -2.25
C LEU A 99 -7.44 -3.81 -1.78
N THR A 100 -8.25 -4.53 -2.55
CA THR A 100 -8.74 -5.88 -2.22
C THR A 100 -7.75 -7.01 -2.54
N ALA A 101 -6.70 -6.72 -3.32
CA ALA A 101 -5.62 -7.63 -3.70
C ALA A 101 -4.31 -7.35 -2.93
N GLY A 102 -3.29 -8.17 -3.19
CA GLY A 102 -2.03 -8.16 -2.45
C GLY A 102 -2.12 -8.87 -1.10
N GLU A 103 -1.03 -8.84 -0.34
CA GLU A 103 -1.03 -9.39 1.01
C GLU A 103 -1.88 -8.50 1.93
N ARG A 104 -2.78 -9.09 2.71
CA ARG A 104 -3.74 -8.33 3.54
C ARG A 104 -3.60 -8.62 5.03
N ARG A 105 -3.41 -9.89 5.40
CA ARG A 105 -3.35 -10.36 6.78
C ARG A 105 -2.47 -11.60 6.89
N LEU A 106 -1.99 -11.88 8.08
CA LEU A 106 -1.36 -13.15 8.41
C LEU A 106 -2.41 -14.25 8.48
N SER A 107 -2.09 -15.43 7.94
CA SER A 107 -2.92 -16.62 8.11
C SER A 107 -2.84 -17.07 9.58
N GLY A 108 -3.98 -17.11 10.28
CA GLY A 108 -4.06 -17.59 11.67
C GLY A 108 -4.22 -16.53 12.76
N SER A 109 -4.39 -15.26 12.39
CA SER A 109 -4.79 -14.20 13.32
C SER A 109 -6.31 -14.06 13.43
#